data_AF-A0A956FT50-F1
#
_entry.id   AF-A0A956FT50-F1
#
_cell.length_a   1.000
_cell.length_b   1.000
_cell.length_c   1.000
_cell.angle_alpha   90.00
_cell.angle_beta   90.00
_cell.angle_gamma   90.00
#
_symmetry.space_group_name_H-M   'P 1'
#
loop_
_entity.id
_entity.type
_entity.pdbx_description
1 polymer ?
#
loop_
_entity_poly.entity_id
_entity_poly.type
_entity_poly.pdbx_seq_one_letter_code
_entity_poly.pdbx_strand_id
1 'polypeptide(L)'
;MADDLERLGPMTQLQIAIRMLQGTHVDLRAELEAACHEHPALRWRPPVPAEVDVEVLVADDGAITYTLADDGALSIDEAAAEEEQQAAAWLVRAVERRRASMARLIERLVVHQAPFLRGEAAEPEALERAALAAELGFHESTVERLLQRKRLRIRPAGGEPREVELAGLA
;
A
#
# COMPACT_ATOMS: atom_id res chain seq x y z
N MET A 1 38.11 6.52 -4.29
CA MET A 1 36.69 6.66 -4.67
C MET A 1 35.93 5.48 -4.08
N ALA A 2 35.81 5.43 -2.75
CA ALA A 2 35.24 4.30 -2.02
C ALA A 2 34.46 4.79 -0.78
N ASP A 3 33.80 5.95 -0.87
CA ASP A 3 33.33 6.70 0.32
C ASP A 3 31.95 7.36 0.16
N ASP A 4 31.12 6.91 -0.79
CA ASP A 4 29.78 7.51 -0.99
C ASP A 4 28.63 6.61 -0.49
N LEU A 5 28.90 5.34 -0.14
CA LEU A 5 27.85 4.40 0.29
C LEU A 5 27.66 4.31 1.81
N GLU A 6 28.68 4.64 2.62
CA GLU A 6 28.59 4.64 4.10
C GLU A 6 27.81 5.85 4.68
N ARG A 7 27.36 6.78 3.83
CA ARG A 7 26.76 8.05 4.27
C ARG A 7 25.26 8.19 4.08
N LEU A 8 24.55 7.13 3.72
CA LEU A 8 23.10 7.11 3.78
C LEU A 8 22.66 6.85 5.23
N GLY A 9 22.75 7.90 6.05
CA GLY A 9 22.33 7.85 7.45
C GLY A 9 20.87 7.39 7.59
N PRO A 10 20.46 6.92 8.78
CA PRO A 10 19.09 6.45 9.08
C PRO A 10 17.98 7.45 8.72
N MET A 11 18.34 8.72 8.51
CA MET A 11 17.46 9.79 8.05
C MET A 11 17.08 9.67 6.56
N THR A 12 17.98 9.23 5.68
CA THR A 12 17.68 9.01 4.25
C THR A 12 16.84 7.75 4.06
N GLN A 13 17.10 6.73 4.87
CA GLN A 13 16.26 5.54 5.02
C GLN A 13 14.83 5.91 5.49
N LEU A 14 14.71 6.72 6.54
CA LEU A 14 13.40 7.19 6.98
C LEU A 14 12.71 8.06 5.91
N GLN A 15 13.45 8.91 5.19
CA GLN A 15 12.91 9.72 4.10
C GLN A 15 12.45 8.87 2.91
N ILE A 16 13.19 7.83 2.51
CA ILE A 16 12.77 6.88 1.47
C ILE A 16 11.54 6.11 1.92
N ALA A 17 11.49 5.64 3.18
CA ALA A 17 10.30 4.99 3.73
C ALA A 17 9.08 5.93 3.75
N ILE A 18 9.30 7.21 4.12
CA ILE A 18 8.27 8.26 4.11
C ILE A 18 7.82 8.57 2.66
N ARG A 19 8.73 8.58 1.69
CA ARG A 19 8.45 8.88 0.28
C ARG A 19 7.74 7.72 -0.43
N MET A 20 8.12 6.48 -0.12
CA MET A 20 7.37 5.28 -0.50
C MET A 20 5.97 5.25 0.14
N LEU A 21 5.81 5.76 1.36
CA LEU A 21 4.50 5.97 2.00
C LEU A 21 3.70 7.13 1.39
N GLN A 22 4.34 8.04 0.64
CA GLN A 22 3.73 9.23 0.03
C GLN A 22 3.37 9.06 -1.46
N GLY A 23 3.96 8.09 -2.15
CA GLY A 23 3.81 7.92 -3.61
C GLY A 23 2.56 7.18 -4.06
N THR A 24 2.02 7.60 -5.22
CA THR A 24 1.05 6.80 -5.99
C THR A 24 1.71 5.49 -6.46
N HIS A 25 0.93 4.48 -6.86
CA HIS A 25 1.47 3.20 -7.37
C HIS A 25 2.53 3.38 -8.49
N VAL A 26 2.44 4.49 -9.24
CA VAL A 26 3.39 4.87 -10.30
C VAL A 26 4.72 5.40 -9.74
N ASP A 27 4.71 6.18 -8.65
CA ASP A 27 5.92 6.73 -8.04
C ASP A 27 6.75 5.65 -7.34
N LEU A 28 6.06 4.70 -6.67
CA LEU A 28 6.69 3.56 -6.01
C LEU A 28 7.47 2.70 -7.02
N ARG A 29 6.97 2.54 -8.25
CA ARG A 29 7.65 1.77 -9.30
C ARG A 29 8.97 2.40 -9.72
N ALA A 30 8.97 3.70 -10.03
CA ALA A 30 10.19 4.41 -10.44
C ALA A 30 11.24 4.43 -9.32
N GLU A 31 10.80 4.55 -8.07
CA GLU A 31 11.69 4.51 -6.91
C GLU A 31 12.22 3.10 -6.63
N LEU A 32 11.41 2.05 -6.80
CA LEU A 32 11.87 0.66 -6.69
C LEU A 32 12.85 0.27 -7.81
N GLU A 33 12.61 0.76 -9.03
CA GLU A 33 13.51 0.56 -10.17
C GLU A 33 14.85 1.27 -9.96
N ALA A 34 14.85 2.50 -9.43
CA ALA A 34 16.05 3.20 -9.02
C ALA A 34 16.78 2.48 -7.87
N ALA A 35 16.06 2.01 -6.85
CA ALA A 35 16.65 1.26 -5.75
C ALA A 35 17.28 -0.07 -6.20
N CYS A 36 16.70 -0.75 -7.20
CA CYS A 36 17.31 -1.94 -7.80
C CYS A 36 18.56 -1.60 -8.64
N HIS A 37 18.62 -0.39 -9.22
CA HIS A 37 19.81 0.09 -9.90
C HIS A 37 20.95 0.40 -8.93
N GLU A 38 20.62 0.98 -7.76
CA GLU A 38 21.58 1.35 -6.71
C GLU A 38 22.02 0.17 -5.84
N HIS A 39 21.25 -0.93 -5.82
CA HIS A 39 21.55 -2.13 -5.03
C HIS A 39 21.41 -3.39 -5.89
N PRO A 40 22.47 -3.86 -6.57
CA PRO A 40 22.47 -5.11 -7.33
C PRO A 40 22.07 -6.37 -6.54
N ALA A 41 22.07 -6.33 -5.20
CA ALA A 41 21.50 -7.39 -4.36
C ALA A 41 19.97 -7.50 -4.44
N LEU A 42 19.26 -6.50 -4.96
CA LEU A 42 17.81 -6.53 -5.05
C LEU A 42 17.34 -7.16 -6.36
N ARG A 43 16.45 -8.14 -6.23
CA ARG A 43 15.68 -8.69 -7.34
C ARG A 43 14.22 -8.28 -7.18
N TRP A 44 13.80 -7.36 -8.04
CA TRP A 44 12.41 -6.97 -8.15
C TRP A 44 11.68 -7.86 -9.16
N ARG A 45 10.60 -8.48 -8.70
CA ARG A 45 9.60 -9.09 -9.55
C ARG A 45 8.54 -8.03 -9.86
N PRO A 46 8.29 -7.72 -11.14
CA PRO A 46 7.29 -6.72 -11.49
C PRO A 46 5.90 -7.12 -10.97
N PRO A 47 5.08 -6.12 -10.59
CA PRO A 47 3.71 -6.32 -10.19
C PRO A 47 2.90 -6.97 -11.31
N VAL A 48 1.95 -7.83 -10.94
CA VAL A 48 0.89 -8.20 -11.88
C VAL A 48 0.03 -6.95 -12.11
N PRO A 49 -0.11 -6.46 -13.36
CA PRO A 49 -0.89 -5.26 -13.63
C PRO A 49 -2.34 -5.46 -13.17
N ALA A 50 -2.78 -4.64 -12.23
CA ALA A 50 -4.15 -4.56 -11.75
C ALA A 50 -4.82 -3.29 -12.29
N GLU A 51 -6.12 -3.37 -12.58
CA GLU A 51 -6.88 -2.22 -13.09
C GLU A 51 -7.21 -1.20 -11.98
N VAL A 52 -7.24 -1.64 -10.73
CA VAL A 52 -7.57 -0.84 -9.54
C VAL A 52 -6.66 -1.18 -8.36
N ASP A 53 -6.50 -0.25 -7.41
CA ASP A 53 -5.65 -0.42 -6.23
C ASP A 53 -6.24 -1.41 -5.21
N VAL A 54 -7.57 -1.41 -5.07
CA VAL A 54 -8.30 -2.30 -4.15
C VAL A 54 -9.52 -2.87 -4.87
N GLU A 55 -9.67 -4.18 -4.81
CA GLU A 55 -10.86 -4.87 -5.29
C GLU A 55 -11.62 -5.47 -4.12
N VAL A 56 -12.89 -5.12 -3.97
CA VAL A 56 -13.79 -5.65 -2.96
C VAL A 56 -14.82 -6.53 -3.65
N LEU A 57 -14.96 -7.77 -3.20
CA LEU A 57 -15.99 -8.70 -3.62
C LEU A 57 -17.00 -8.86 -2.49
N VAL A 58 -18.28 -8.67 -2.80
CA VAL A 58 -19.40 -8.94 -1.88
C VAL A 58 -20.11 -10.20 -2.38
N ALA A 59 -20.06 -11.27 -1.60
CA ALA A 59 -20.70 -12.53 -1.91
C ALA A 59 -22.23 -12.46 -1.69
N ASP A 60 -22.96 -13.45 -2.23
CA ASP A 60 -24.43 -13.53 -2.13
C ASP A 60 -24.93 -13.63 -0.67
N ASP A 61 -24.12 -14.18 0.23
CA ASP A 61 -24.40 -14.28 1.67
C ASP A 61 -24.04 -13.01 2.45
N GLY A 62 -23.57 -11.96 1.76
CA GLY A 62 -23.16 -10.70 2.34
C GLY A 62 -21.73 -10.68 2.88
N ALA A 63 -20.94 -11.76 2.70
CA ALA A 63 -19.53 -11.77 3.06
C ALA A 63 -18.73 -10.81 2.17
N ILE A 64 -17.88 -9.99 2.79
CA ILE A 64 -17.04 -9.02 2.09
C ILE A 64 -15.59 -9.50 2.14
N THR A 65 -14.98 -9.68 0.98
CA THR A 65 -13.54 -9.96 0.84
C THR A 65 -12.87 -8.84 0.06
N TYR A 66 -11.63 -8.50 0.39
CA TYR A 66 -10.87 -7.50 -0.36
C TYR A 66 -9.52 -8.08 -0.83
N THR A 67 -9.06 -7.57 -1.96
CA THR A 67 -7.76 -7.87 -2.56
C THR A 67 -7.07 -6.55 -2.87
N LEU A 68 -5.83 -6.41 -2.41
CA LEU A 68 -4.98 -5.27 -2.77
C LEU A 68 -4.24 -5.57 -4.09
N ALA A 69 -3.99 -4.54 -4.88
CA ALA A 69 -3.11 -4.66 -6.04
C ALA A 69 -1.75 -5.23 -5.62
N ASP A 70 -1.22 -6.17 -6.41
CA ASP A 70 0.14 -6.67 -6.23
C ASP A 70 1.10 -5.54 -6.57
N ASP A 71 1.73 -4.90 -5.58
CA ASP A 71 2.77 -3.88 -5.80
C ASP A 71 4.12 -4.52 -6.25
N GLY A 72 4.13 -5.78 -6.70
CA GLY A 72 5.33 -6.55 -7.06
C GLY A 72 5.94 -7.26 -5.85
N ALA A 73 7.09 -7.89 -6.02
CA ALA A 73 7.81 -8.49 -4.89
C ALA A 73 9.29 -8.10 -4.94
N LEU A 74 9.85 -7.71 -3.80
CA LEU A 74 11.29 -7.56 -3.66
C LEU A 74 11.85 -8.80 -3.00
N SER A 75 12.94 -9.29 -3.55
CA SER A 75 13.71 -10.39 -2.99
C SER A 75 15.17 -9.98 -2.96
N ILE A 76 15.92 -10.59 -2.04
CA ILE A 76 17.34 -10.35 -1.89
C ILE A 76 18.07 -11.48 -2.62
N ASP A 77 19.07 -11.15 -3.42
CA ASP A 77 19.98 -12.11 -4.02
C ASP A 77 20.99 -12.58 -2.97
N GLU A 78 20.97 -13.87 -2.66
CA GLU A 78 21.84 -14.49 -1.66
C GLU A 78 23.32 -14.47 -2.07
N ALA A 79 23.63 -14.21 -3.35
CA ALA A 79 25.00 -14.12 -3.85
C ALA A 79 25.66 -12.75 -3.64
N ALA A 80 24.93 -11.74 -3.16
CA ALA A 80 25.46 -10.40 -2.93
C ALA A 80 26.30 -10.30 -1.65
N ALA A 81 27.10 -9.23 -1.53
CA ALA A 81 27.90 -8.97 -0.32
C ALA A 81 26.99 -8.70 0.90
N GLU A 82 27.42 -9.10 2.10
CA GLU A 82 26.62 -8.98 3.35
C GLU A 82 26.09 -7.56 3.60
N GLU A 83 26.92 -6.54 3.36
CA GLU A 83 26.53 -5.14 3.55
C GLU A 83 25.41 -4.72 2.60
N GLU A 84 25.43 -5.25 1.38
CA GLU A 84 24.43 -5.02 0.35
C GLU A 84 23.13 -5.79 0.62
N GLN A 85 23.25 -7.01 1.16
CA GLN A 85 22.11 -7.77 1.66
C GLN A 85 21.44 -7.05 2.84
N GLN A 86 22.22 -6.39 3.71
CA GLN A 86 21.69 -5.65 4.86
C GLN A 86 20.88 -4.42 4.40
N ALA A 87 21.40 -3.66 3.44
CA ALA A 87 20.72 -2.52 2.84
C ALA A 87 19.45 -2.95 2.08
N ALA A 88 19.54 -4.01 1.28
CA ALA A 88 18.42 -4.62 0.58
C ALA A 88 17.33 -5.10 1.56
N ALA A 89 17.71 -5.80 2.64
CA ALA A 89 16.78 -6.29 3.65
C ALA A 89 16.03 -5.17 4.37
N TRP A 90 16.68 -4.03 4.62
CA TRP A 90 16.02 -2.87 5.18
C TRP A 90 14.92 -2.34 4.24
N LEU A 91 15.20 -2.25 2.94
CA LEU A 91 14.23 -1.78 1.95
C LEU A 91 13.04 -2.73 1.80
N VAL A 92 13.28 -4.04 1.74
CA VAL A 92 12.21 -5.06 1.71
C VAL A 92 11.27 -4.88 2.90
N ARG A 93 11.83 -4.76 4.12
CA ARG A 93 11.02 -4.54 5.33
C ARG A 93 10.23 -3.24 5.28
N ALA A 94 10.80 -2.18 4.73
CA ALA A 94 10.10 -0.90 4.59
C ALA A 94 8.86 -1.02 3.68
N VAL A 95 9.01 -1.71 2.54
CA VAL A 95 7.91 -1.97 1.59
C VAL A 95 6.85 -2.90 2.20
N GLU A 96 7.26 -3.98 2.85
CA GLU A 96 6.34 -4.89 3.55
C GLU A 96 5.56 -4.17 4.64
N ARG A 97 6.22 -3.31 5.43
CA ARG A 97 5.57 -2.51 6.45
C ARG A 97 4.53 -1.56 5.87
N ARG A 98 4.80 -0.96 4.71
CA ARG A 98 3.82 -0.12 3.98
C ARG A 98 2.60 -0.95 3.57
N ARG A 99 2.82 -2.13 2.98
CA ARG A 99 1.73 -3.04 2.57
C ARG A 99 0.86 -3.43 3.76
N ALA A 100 1.49 -3.76 4.89
CA ALA A 100 0.79 -4.08 6.12
C ALA A 100 -0.05 -2.89 6.64
N SER A 101 0.50 -1.67 6.61
CA SER A 101 -0.26 -0.47 7.00
C SER A 101 -1.46 -0.20 6.09
N MET A 102 -1.29 -0.40 4.77
CA MET A 102 -2.39 -0.29 3.81
C MET A 102 -3.47 -1.34 4.09
N ALA A 103 -3.09 -2.61 4.23
CA ALA A 103 -4.02 -3.70 4.51
C ALA A 103 -4.84 -3.44 5.77
N ARG A 104 -4.19 -3.00 6.85
CA ARG A 104 -4.89 -2.63 8.10
C ARG A 104 -5.87 -1.49 7.89
N LEU A 105 -5.52 -0.47 7.11
CA LEU A 105 -6.42 0.64 6.82
C LEU A 105 -7.64 0.18 6.00
N ILE A 106 -7.42 -0.60 4.94
CA ILE A 106 -8.49 -1.11 4.09
C ILE A 106 -9.42 -2.05 4.86
N GLU A 107 -8.86 -2.93 5.69
CA GLU A 107 -9.64 -3.80 6.57
C GLU A 107 -10.61 -3.00 7.44
N ARG A 108 -10.14 -1.95 8.11
CA ARG A 108 -11.00 -1.12 8.96
C ARG A 108 -12.00 -0.30 8.16
N LEU A 109 -11.58 0.25 7.01
CA LEU A 109 -12.46 0.98 6.10
C LEU A 109 -13.61 0.11 5.59
N VAL A 110 -13.32 -1.13 5.20
CA VAL A 110 -14.32 -2.11 4.75
C VAL A 110 -15.31 -2.45 5.85
N VAL A 111 -14.86 -2.56 7.10
CA VAL A 111 -15.74 -2.80 8.26
C VAL A 111 -16.70 -1.62 8.48
N HIS A 112 -16.20 -0.39 8.51
CA HIS A 112 -17.04 0.81 8.69
C HIS A 112 -18.01 0.99 7.53
N GLN A 113 -17.56 0.77 6.29
CA GLN A 113 -18.36 0.99 5.09
C GLN A 113 -19.15 -0.23 4.62
N ALA A 114 -19.25 -1.28 5.44
CA ALA A 114 -19.90 -2.53 5.06
C ALA A 114 -21.34 -2.35 4.52
N PRO A 115 -22.21 -1.49 5.11
CA PRO A 115 -23.55 -1.26 4.57
C PRO A 115 -23.53 -0.67 3.15
N PHE A 116 -22.64 0.29 2.88
CA PHE A 116 -22.47 0.88 1.55
C PHE A 116 -21.91 -0.12 0.53
N LEU A 117 -20.91 -0.91 0.94
CA LEU A 117 -20.28 -1.92 0.10
C LEU A 117 -21.28 -3.01 -0.33
N ARG A 118 -22.15 -3.45 0.59
CA ARG A 118 -23.25 -4.39 0.30
C ARG A 118 -24.39 -3.78 -0.51
N GLY A 119 -24.39 -2.45 -0.71
CA GLY A 119 -25.49 -1.75 -1.38
C GLY A 119 -26.73 -1.57 -0.52
N GLU A 120 -26.63 -1.79 0.79
CA GLU A 120 -27.68 -1.52 1.79
C GLU A 120 -27.83 -0.02 2.05
N ALA A 121 -26.75 0.75 1.86
CA ALA A 121 -26.73 2.20 1.91
C ALA A 121 -26.40 2.79 0.53
N ALA A 122 -27.08 3.89 0.18
CA ALA A 122 -26.85 4.60 -1.08
C ALA A 122 -25.55 5.42 -1.06
N GLU A 123 -25.16 5.90 0.12
CA GLU A 123 -23.97 6.73 0.34
C GLU A 123 -23.09 6.08 1.43
N PRO A 124 -21.77 6.31 1.39
CA PRO A 124 -20.87 5.85 2.45
C PRO A 124 -21.22 6.50 3.79
N GLU A 125 -20.99 5.76 4.87
CA GLU A 125 -21.16 6.26 6.23
C GLU A 125 -20.14 7.37 6.51
N ALA A 126 -20.57 8.41 7.25
CA ALA A 126 -19.68 9.48 7.67
C ALA A 126 -18.61 8.92 8.62
N LEU A 127 -17.39 8.79 8.11
CA LEU A 127 -16.21 8.37 8.86
C LEU A 127 -15.22 9.52 8.87
N GLU A 128 -14.65 9.85 10.03
CA GLU A 128 -13.61 10.88 10.13
C GLU A 128 -12.22 10.26 10.07
N ARG A 129 -11.33 10.83 9.25
CA ARG A 129 -9.91 10.41 9.15
C ARG A 129 -9.19 10.40 10.49
N ALA A 130 -9.48 11.37 11.35
CA ALA A 130 -8.91 11.45 12.70
C ALA A 130 -9.33 10.25 13.56
N ALA A 131 -10.59 9.82 13.47
CA ALA A 131 -11.10 8.64 14.17
C ALA A 131 -10.42 7.36 13.65
N LEU A 132 -10.32 7.21 12.33
CA LEU A 132 -9.64 6.08 11.70
C LEU A 132 -8.15 6.03 12.08
N ALA A 133 -7.48 7.18 12.16
CA ALA A 133 -6.09 7.30 12.58
C ALA A 133 -5.89 6.88 14.05
N ALA A 134 -6.74 7.36 14.95
CA ALA A 134 -6.70 6.96 16.36
C ALA A 134 -6.88 5.45 16.54
N GLU A 135 -7.81 4.86 15.79
CA GLU A 135 -8.13 3.44 15.81
C GLU A 135 -6.97 2.56 15.30
N LEU A 136 -6.29 3.00 14.23
CA LEU A 136 -5.14 2.29 13.67
C LEU A 136 -3.83 2.53 14.45
N GLY A 137 -3.81 3.52 15.34
CA GLY A 137 -2.60 4.01 16.01
C GLY A 137 -1.67 4.76 15.05
N PHE A 138 -2.23 5.39 14.02
CA PHE A 138 -1.51 6.17 13.02
C PHE A 138 -1.68 7.67 13.28
N HIS A 139 -0.78 8.47 12.71
CA HIS A 139 -1.04 9.90 12.56
C HIS A 139 -2.07 10.13 11.45
N GLU A 140 -2.93 11.14 11.62
CA GLU A 140 -3.96 11.48 10.63
C GLU A 140 -3.38 11.73 9.24
N SER A 141 -2.27 12.45 9.15
CA SER A 141 -1.56 12.67 7.89
C SER A 141 -1.07 11.37 7.26
N THR A 142 -0.81 10.30 8.02
CA THR A 142 -0.53 8.97 7.46
C THR A 142 -1.77 8.34 6.84
N VAL A 143 -2.93 8.44 7.51
CA VAL A 143 -4.21 7.94 6.97
C VAL A 143 -4.61 8.69 5.70
N GLU A 144 -4.54 10.02 5.72
CA GLU A 144 -4.84 10.85 4.55
C GLU A 144 -3.98 10.46 3.35
N ARG A 145 -2.66 10.27 3.57
CA ARG A 145 -1.73 9.83 2.52
C ARG A 145 -2.06 8.45 1.97
N LEU A 146 -2.47 7.51 2.83
CA LEU A 146 -2.85 6.16 2.40
C LEU A 146 -4.15 6.16 1.60
N LEU A 147 -5.08 7.09 1.84
CA LEU A 147 -6.36 7.19 1.15
C LEU A 147 -6.27 7.95 -0.20
N GLN A 148 -5.35 8.90 -0.32
CA GLN A 148 -5.25 9.76 -1.50
C GLN A 148 -4.90 8.99 -2.78
N ARG A 149 -5.56 9.37 -3.88
CA ARG A 149 -5.27 8.92 -5.26
C ARG A 149 -5.32 7.40 -5.46
N LYS A 150 -6.17 6.70 -4.69
CA LYS A 150 -6.40 5.26 -4.85
C LYS A 150 -7.85 4.97 -5.11
N ARG A 151 -8.09 4.01 -6.00
CA ARG A 151 -9.42 3.60 -6.41
C ARG A 151 -9.74 2.22 -5.88
N LEU A 152 -10.96 2.09 -5.39
CA LEU A 152 -11.55 0.85 -4.95
C LEU A 152 -12.64 0.45 -5.94
N ARG A 153 -12.61 -0.81 -6.40
CA ARG A 153 -13.68 -1.41 -7.19
C ARG A 153 -14.49 -2.36 -6.33
N ILE A 154 -15.80 -2.14 -6.27
CA ILE A 154 -16.76 -2.98 -5.56
C ILE A 154 -17.43 -3.88 -6.59
N ARG A 155 -17.30 -5.19 -6.45
CA ARG A 155 -18.04 -6.19 -7.22
C ARG A 155 -19.07 -6.89 -6.33
N PRO A 156 -20.36 -6.56 -6.45
CA PRO A 156 -21.40 -7.36 -5.82
C PRO A 156 -21.65 -8.66 -6.57
N ALA A 157 -22.08 -9.70 -5.88
CA ALA A 157 -22.50 -10.95 -6.49
C ALA A 157 -23.71 -10.69 -7.41
N GLY A 158 -23.49 -10.87 -8.72
CA GLY A 158 -24.53 -10.70 -9.74
C GLY A 158 -24.87 -9.25 -10.14
N GLY A 159 -24.18 -8.24 -9.60
CA GLY A 159 -24.40 -6.83 -9.97
C GLY A 159 -23.23 -6.21 -10.76
N GLU A 160 -23.44 -4.99 -11.26
CA GLU A 160 -22.39 -4.27 -11.98
C GLU A 160 -21.29 -3.75 -11.02
N PRO A 161 -20.02 -3.83 -11.43
CA PRO A 161 -18.92 -3.30 -10.65
C PRO A 161 -19.02 -1.78 -10.52
N ARG A 162 -18.75 -1.25 -9.33
CA ARG A 162 -18.74 0.18 -9.02
C ARG A 162 -17.33 0.61 -8.61
N GLU A 163 -16.82 1.69 -9.19
CA GLU A 163 -15.54 2.28 -8.76
C GLU A 163 -15.78 3.51 -7.88
N VAL A 164 -15.05 3.59 -6.77
CA VAL A 164 -15.08 4.71 -5.83
C VAL A 164 -13.65 5.10 -5.44
N GLU A 165 -13.44 6.35 -5.08
CA GLU A 165 -12.17 6.78 -4.50
C GLU A 165 -12.11 6.39 -3.02
N LEU A 166 -10.96 5.88 -2.56
CA LEU A 166 -10.79 5.52 -1.15
C LEU A 166 -10.98 6.73 -0.22
N ALA A 167 -10.55 7.92 -0.65
CA ALA A 167 -10.75 9.15 0.09
C ALA A 167 -12.23 9.59 0.22
N GLY A 168 -13.14 9.02 -0.58
CA GLY A 168 -14.58 9.26 -0.47
C GLY A 168 -15.27 8.38 0.59
N LEU A 169 -14.54 7.43 1.17
CA LEU A 169 -15.03 6.51 2.20
C LEU A 169 -14.63 6.94 3.63
N ALA A 170 -13.87 8.03 3.79
CA ALA A 170 -13.31 8.52 5.06
C ALA A 170 -12.90 10.00 5.07
#